data_AF-A0A1Z2XW64-F1
#
_entry.id   AF-A0A1Z2XW64-F1
#
_cell.length_a   1.000
_cell.length_b   1.000
_cell.length_c   1.000
_cell.angle_alpha   90.00
_cell.angle_beta   90.00
_cell.angle_gamma   90.00
#
_symmetry.space_group_name_H-M   'P 1'
#
loop_
_entity.id
_entity.type
_entity.pdbx_description
1 polymer ?
#
loop_
_entity_poly.entity_id
_entity_poly.type
_entity_poly.pdbx_seq_one_letter_code
_entity_poly.pdbx_strand_id
1 'polypeptide(L)'
;MYNPPRYQPQAGIDPPPGYSQKSRVAAGVFGILLGAYGIHSFYLGNTSRGLMQLLISFLTCGFGAIAMQIWGIVDGIKLLDGRINTDANGVFLKD
;
A
#
# COMPACT_ATOMS: atom_id res chain seq x y z
N MET A 1 -28.93 -24.60 7.71
CA MET A 1 -27.47 -24.42 7.89
C MET A 1 -27.15 -23.01 7.47
N TYR A 2 -26.92 -22.10 8.43
CA TYR A 2 -26.48 -20.75 8.12
C TYR A 2 -25.03 -20.82 7.67
N ASN A 3 -24.76 -20.48 6.40
CA ASN A 3 -23.41 -20.29 5.90
C ASN A 3 -23.06 -18.81 6.16
N PRO A 4 -22.21 -18.49 7.14
CA PRO A 4 -21.83 -17.11 7.39
C PRO A 4 -21.17 -16.54 6.12
N PRO A 5 -21.42 -15.27 5.75
CA PRO A 5 -20.66 -14.62 4.70
C PRO A 5 -19.18 -14.69 5.08
N ARG A 6 -18.42 -15.52 4.35
CA ARG A 6 -16.97 -15.53 4.43
C ARG A 6 -16.54 -14.13 3.98
N TYR A 7 -15.95 -13.35 4.87
CA TYR A 7 -15.20 -12.16 4.48
C TYR A 7 -14.15 -12.62 3.46
N GLN A 8 -14.42 -12.45 2.17
CA GLN A 8 -13.44 -12.67 1.12
C GLN A 8 -12.46 -11.50 1.19
N PRO A 9 -11.17 -11.73 1.46
CA PRO A 9 -10.16 -10.71 1.21
C PRO A 9 -10.27 -10.30 -0.26
N GLN A 10 -10.13 -9.01 -0.55
CA GLN A 10 -10.14 -8.39 -1.87
C GLN A 10 -9.63 -9.35 -2.95
N ALA A 11 -10.43 -9.57 -4.02
CA ALA A 11 -10.13 -10.52 -5.10
C ALA A 11 -8.82 -10.15 -5.81
N GLY A 12 -7.71 -10.66 -5.27
CA GLY A 12 -6.41 -10.63 -5.93
C GLY A 12 -6.34 -11.74 -6.97
N ILE A 13 -5.58 -11.49 -8.02
CA ILE A 13 -5.18 -12.52 -8.98
C ILE A 13 -3.89 -13.19 -8.48
N ASP A 14 -3.83 -14.51 -8.57
CA ASP A 14 -2.59 -15.25 -8.35
C ASP A 14 -1.51 -14.77 -9.33
N PRO A 15 -0.23 -14.73 -8.92
CA PRO A 15 0.83 -14.21 -9.77
C PRO A 15 0.91 -15.01 -11.08
N PRO A 16 0.85 -14.34 -12.25
CA PRO A 16 1.11 -14.98 -13.53
C PRO A 16 2.48 -15.66 -13.54
N PRO A 17 2.68 -16.74 -14.33
CA PRO A 17 4.00 -17.36 -14.47
C PRO A 17 5.05 -16.32 -14.91
N GLY A 18 6.10 -16.14 -14.09
CA GLY A 18 7.15 -15.14 -14.33
C GLY A 18 6.89 -13.75 -13.71
N TYR A 19 5.78 -13.56 -12.99
CA TYR A 19 5.47 -12.31 -12.31
C TYR A 19 6.20 -12.22 -10.96
N SER A 20 7.04 -11.20 -10.80
CA SER A 20 7.75 -10.95 -9.53
C SER A 20 6.80 -10.31 -8.52
N GLN A 21 6.34 -11.09 -7.54
CA GLN A 21 5.49 -10.59 -6.46
C GLN A 21 6.25 -9.59 -5.58
N LYS A 22 5.60 -8.47 -5.28
CA LYS A 22 6.11 -7.44 -4.35
C LYS A 22 5.84 -7.88 -2.92
N SER A 23 6.76 -7.59 -1.99
CA SER A 23 6.60 -7.99 -0.58
C SER A 23 5.69 -7.02 0.19
N ARG A 24 4.70 -7.55 0.93
CA ARG A 24 3.88 -6.74 1.84
C ARG A 24 4.72 -6.08 2.91
N VAL A 25 5.59 -6.85 3.55
CA VAL A 25 6.38 -6.36 4.68
C VAL A 25 7.26 -5.19 4.26
N ALA A 26 7.90 -5.29 3.10
CA ALA A 26 8.70 -4.19 2.54
C ALA A 26 7.85 -2.92 2.30
N ALA A 27 6.69 -3.07 1.66
CA ALA A 27 5.77 -1.94 1.44
C ALA A 27 5.26 -1.34 2.76
N GLY A 28 4.97 -2.16 3.77
CA GLY A 28 4.54 -1.71 5.10
C GLY A 28 5.61 -0.92 5.83
N VAL A 29 6.85 -1.42 5.82
CA VAL A 29 8.02 -0.75 6.42
C VAL A 29 8.31 0.59 5.71
N PHE A 30 8.24 0.62 4.37
CA PHE A 30 8.36 1.88 3.63
C PHE A 30 7.21 2.85 3.92
N GLY A 31 6.01 2.35 4.22
CA GLY A 31 4.88 3.20 4.62
C GLY A 31 5.14 3.90 5.95
N ILE A 32 5.72 3.19 6.92
CA ILE A 32 6.03 3.74 8.24
C ILE A 32 7.21 4.72 8.17
N LEU A 33 8.31 4.34 7.52
CA LEU A 33 9.54 5.14 7.52
C LEU A 33 9.48 6.31 6.54
N LEU A 34 8.79 6.14 5.41
CA LEU A 34 8.79 7.07 4.28
C LEU A 34 7.36 7.47 3.87
N GLY A 35 6.43 7.45 4.84
CA GLY A 35 5.02 7.76 4.64
C GLY A 35 4.78 9.16 4.06
N ALA A 36 5.52 10.16 4.54
CA ALA A 36 5.47 11.53 4.04
C ALA A 36 5.78 11.65 2.54
N TYR A 37 6.57 10.72 1.99
CA TYR A 37 7.00 10.73 0.59
C TYR A 37 6.16 9.81 -0.31
N GLY A 38 5.25 9.01 0.25
CA GLY A 38 4.40 8.10 -0.53
C GLY A 38 5.12 6.92 -1.18
N ILE A 39 6.33 6.57 -0.72
CA ILE A 39 7.21 5.56 -1.35
C ILE A 39 6.59 4.16 -1.35
N HIS A 40 5.80 3.81 -0.33
CA HIS A 40 5.04 2.56 -0.28
C HIS A 40 4.04 2.41 -1.45
N SER A 41 3.40 3.51 -1.86
CA SER A 41 2.46 3.51 -3.00
C SER A 41 3.20 3.32 -4.33
N PHE A 42 4.38 3.94 -4.49
CA PHE A 42 5.25 3.66 -5.64
C PHE A 42 5.72 2.20 -5.66
N TYR A 43 6.09 1.64 -4.50
CA TYR A 43 6.53 0.25 -4.41
C TYR A 43 5.43 -0.72 -4.86
N LEU A 44 4.18 -0.46 -4.51
CA LEU A 44 3.01 -1.25 -4.92
C LEU A 44 2.60 -1.04 -6.39
N GLY A 45 3.26 -0.16 -7.14
CA GLY A 45 2.90 0.19 -8.52
C GLY A 45 1.80 1.25 -8.62
N ASN A 46 1.33 1.80 -7.50
CA ASN A 46 0.36 2.89 -7.45
C ASN A 46 1.06 4.26 -7.62
N THR A 47 1.71 4.46 -8.76
CA THR A 47 2.49 5.66 -9.08
C THR A 47 1.64 6.93 -8.96
N SER A 48 0.38 6.91 -9.41
CA SER A 48 -0.51 8.08 -9.31
C SER A 48 -0.80 8.49 -7.86
N ARG A 49 -1.00 7.53 -6.95
CA ARG A 49 -1.24 7.83 -5.51
C ARG A 49 0.02 8.32 -4.82
N GLY A 50 1.15 7.64 -5.05
CA GLY A 50 2.44 8.05 -4.49
C GLY A 50 2.85 9.45 -4.97
N LEU A 51 2.65 9.74 -6.25
CA LEU A 51 2.94 11.05 -6.84
C LEU A 51 2.02 12.14 -6.27
N MET A 52 0.74 11.84 -6.04
CA MET A 52 -0.18 12.80 -5.42
C MET A 52 0.26 13.13 -3.98
N GLN A 53 0.64 12.14 -3.17
CA GLN A 53 1.16 12.35 -1.81
C GLN A 53 2.46 13.16 -1.81
N LEU A 54 3.37 12.89 -2.75
CA LEU A 54 4.62 13.63 -2.92
C LEU A 54 4.34 15.10 -3.31
N LEU A 55 3.51 15.32 -4.34
CA LEU A 55 3.17 16.65 -4.82
C LEU A 55 2.45 17.47 -3.75
N ILE A 56 1.51 16.88 -3.00
CA ILE A 56 0.83 17.59 -1.91
C ILE A 56 1.81 17.96 -0.80
N SER A 57 2.68 17.03 -0.39
CA SER A 57 3.67 17.30 0.66
C SER A 57 4.65 18.40 0.26
N PHE A 58 5.06 18.43 -1.01
CA PHE A 58 6.00 19.42 -1.54
C PHE A 58 5.33 20.78 -1.81
N LEU A 59 4.14 20.79 -2.40
CA LEU A 59 3.40 22.00 -2.77
C LEU A 59 2.82 22.74 -1.54
N THR A 60 2.59 22.02 -0.44
CA THR A 60 2.17 22.60 0.85
C THR A 60 3.37 23.07 1.69
N CYS A 61 4.55 23.29 1.07
CA CYS A 61 5.79 23.69 1.74
C CYS A 61 6.17 22.78 2.94
N GLY A 62 5.90 21.48 2.86
CA GLY A 62 6.22 20.53 3.92
C GLY A 62 5.22 20.48 5.09
N PHE A 63 4.25 21.39 5.20
CA PHE A 63 3.18 21.27 6.21
C PHE A 63 2.27 20.07 5.92
N GLY A 64 2.03 19.77 4.65
CA GLY A 64 1.31 18.56 4.22
C GLY A 64 2.04 17.26 4.55
N ALA A 65 3.35 17.30 4.79
CA ALA A 65 4.15 16.11 5.07
C ALA A 65 3.74 15.42 6.38
N ILE A 66 3.30 16.17 7.40
CA ILE A 66 2.86 15.58 8.67
C ILE A 66 1.56 14.78 8.47
N ALA A 67 0.59 15.34 7.75
CA ALA A 67 -0.66 14.64 7.44
C ALA A 67 -0.41 13.40 6.56
N MET A 68 0.49 13.51 5.57
CA MET A 68 0.86 12.38 4.72
C MET A 68 1.69 11.32 5.45
N GLN A 69 2.48 11.72 6.44
CA GLN A 69 3.19 10.77 7.31
C GLN A 69 2.21 9.92 8.12
N ILE A 70 1.17 10.54 8.70
CA ILE A 70 0.12 9.81 9.43
C ILE A 70 -0.62 8.86 8.48
N TRP A 71 -0.96 9.33 7.28
CA TRP A 71 -1.57 8.48 6.25
C TRP A 71 -0.69 7.28 5.91
N GLY A 72 0.60 7.50 5.66
CA GLY A 72 1.55 6.46 5.30
C GLY A 72 1.78 5.45 6.42
N ILE A 73 1.77 5.87 7.69
CA ILE A 73 1.83 4.96 8.84
C ILE A 73 0.57 4.08 8.88
N VAL A 74 -0.61 4.67 8.70
CA VAL A 74 -1.89 3.94 8.71
C VAL A 74 -1.92 2.91 7.57
N ASP A 75 -1.54 3.28 6.36
CA ASP A 75 -1.47 2.34 5.24
C ASP A 75 -0.36 1.31 5.42
N GLY A 76 0.78 1.69 6.01
CA GLY A 76 1.86 0.77 6.36
C GLY A 76 1.40 -0.32 7.34
N ILE A 77 0.68 0.05 8.41
CA ILE A 77 0.11 -0.89 9.37
C ILE A 77 -0.93 -1.78 8.71
N LYS A 78 -1.83 -1.25 7.87
CA LYS A 78 -2.82 -2.08 7.13
C LYS A 78 -2.14 -3.11 6.22
N LEU A 79 -0.97 -2.77 5.69
CA LEU A 79 -0.21 -3.65 4.82
C LEU A 79 0.51 -4.76 5.61
N LEU A 80 0.99 -4.44 6.82
CA LEU A 80 1.56 -5.41 7.76
C LEU A 80 0.52 -6.32 8.41
N ASP A 81 -0.65 -5.77 8.75
CA ASP A 81 -1.83 -6.50 9.29
C ASP A 81 -2.51 -7.37 8.23
N GLY A 82 -2.06 -7.29 6.96
CA GLY A 82 -2.64 -8.05 5.88
C GLY A 82 -4.07 -7.65 5.52
N ARG A 83 -4.45 -6.40 5.80
CA ARG A 83 -5.69 -5.80 5.27
C ARG A 83 -5.50 -5.34 3.82
N ILE A 84 -4.27 -5.01 3.44
CA ILE A 84 -3.88 -4.70 2.06
C ILE A 84 -2.95 -5.82 1.58
N ASN A 85 -3.45 -6.67 0.67
CA ASN A 85 -2.73 -7.85 0.19
C ASN A 85 -2.49 -7.87 -1.31
N THR A 86 -2.83 -6.79 -2.00
CA THR A 86 -2.77 -6.71 -3.46
C THR A 86 -1.99 -5.48 -3.88
N ASP A 87 -1.23 -5.63 -4.96
CA ASP A 87 -0.55 -4.53 -5.62
C ASP A 87 -1.52 -3.71 -6.51
N ALA A 88 -1.00 -2.70 -7.22
CA ALA A 88 -1.78 -1.88 -8.15
C ALA A 88 -2.37 -2.66 -9.34
N ASN A 89 -1.78 -3.81 -9.68
CA ASN A 89 -2.24 -4.69 -10.75
C ASN A 89 -3.24 -5.73 -10.24
N GLY A 90 -3.60 -5.67 -8.96
CA GLY A 90 -4.47 -6.66 -8.31
C GLY A 90 -3.77 -7.98 -8.02
N VAL A 91 -2.45 -8.08 -8.16
CA VAL A 91 -1.70 -9.31 -7.87
C VAL A 91 -1.45 -9.42 -6.37
N PHE A 92 -1.60 -10.63 -5.83
CA PHE A 92 -1.28 -10.86 -4.42
C PHE A 92 0.18 -10.54 -4.11
N LEU A 93 0.37 -9.80 -3.02
CA LEU A 93 1.66 -9.48 -2.46
C LEU A 93 2.23 -10.71 -1.74
N LYS A 94 3.55 -10.85 -1.78
CA LYS A 94 4.30 -11.91 -1.10
C LYS A 94 4.48 -11.57 0.39
N ASP A 95 4.62 -12.63 1.20
CA ASP A 95 4.70 -12.64 2.68
C ASP A 95 3.39 -12.32 3.34
#